data_AF-A0A932RP12-F1
#
_entry.id   AF-A0A932RP12-F1
#
_cell.length_a   1.000
_cell.length_b   1.000
_cell.length_c   1.000
_cell.angle_alpha   90.00
_cell.angle_beta   90.00
_cell.angle_gamma   90.00
#
_symmetry.space_group_name_H-M   'P 1'
#
loop_
_entity.id
_entity.type
_entity.pdbx_description
1 polymer ?
#
loop_
_entity_poly.entity_id
_entity_poly.type
_entity_poly.pdbx_seq_one_letter_code
_entity_poly.pdbx_strand_id
1 'polypeptide(L)'
;MPFQLRLTSETFWWSAVVLIIVDFSFLVFLAQRIHPARFQQLRWPLAASATIVWSVLWMGALWAYWNVWSSYVFPSWARWLAPFLGFFFGIFAATFWWLALRLPGRPAATFPLLGVLLSLPAHSIAIYGLGVLAKVPILQGVSRASVLVFGTLEHILYWCISLSFALLLRRIGRTAAEQSAESSRAQK
;
A
#
# COMPACT_ATOMS: atom_id res chain seq x y z
N MET A 1 -31.23 4.92 -16.76
CA MET A 1 -31.29 4.90 -15.27
C MET A 1 -29.87 4.83 -14.74
N PRO A 2 -29.50 5.51 -13.64
CA PRO A 2 -28.20 5.31 -13.01
C PRO A 2 -28.15 3.90 -12.39
N PHE A 3 -27.08 3.16 -12.67
CA PHE A 3 -26.88 1.81 -12.13
C PHE A 3 -26.58 1.94 -10.63
N GLN A 4 -27.55 1.64 -9.74
CA GLN A 4 -27.34 1.68 -8.29
C GLN A 4 -26.51 0.47 -7.84
N LEU A 5 -25.22 0.46 -8.17
CA LEU A 5 -24.26 -0.44 -7.56
C LEU A 5 -24.19 -0.10 -6.06
N ARG A 6 -24.77 -0.96 -5.23
CA ARG A 6 -24.61 -0.95 -3.77
C ARG A 6 -23.72 -2.13 -3.39
N LEU A 7 -22.72 -1.88 -2.56
CA LEU A 7 -21.92 -2.97 -1.99
C LEU A 7 -22.64 -3.54 -0.78
N THR A 8 -22.51 -4.84 -0.54
CA THR A 8 -23.07 -5.51 0.65
C THR A 8 -21.95 -5.95 1.59
N SER A 9 -22.26 -6.24 2.85
CA SER A 9 -21.26 -6.87 3.73
C SER A 9 -20.78 -8.22 3.23
N GLU A 10 -21.61 -8.96 2.52
CA GLU A 10 -21.19 -10.19 1.86
C GLU A 10 -20.14 -9.91 0.77
N THR A 11 -20.30 -8.86 -0.05
CA THR A 11 -19.27 -8.45 -1.02
C THR A 11 -17.93 -8.19 -0.32
N PHE A 12 -17.95 -7.43 0.79
CA PHE A 12 -16.74 -7.13 1.56
C PHE A 12 -16.13 -8.37 2.23
N TRP A 13 -16.94 -9.32 2.73
CA TRP A 13 -16.44 -10.56 3.30
C TRP A 13 -15.81 -11.48 2.25
N TRP A 14 -16.42 -11.64 1.07
CA TRP A 14 -15.82 -12.41 -0.03
C TRP A 14 -14.53 -11.78 -0.53
N SER A 15 -14.49 -10.44 -0.69
CA SER A 15 -13.26 -9.73 -1.02
C SER A 15 -12.17 -9.88 0.06
N ALA A 16 -12.54 -9.90 1.35
CA ALA A 16 -11.60 -10.16 2.44
C ALA A 16 -11.05 -11.60 2.41
N VAL A 17 -11.87 -12.61 2.10
CA VAL A 17 -11.42 -14.00 1.92
C VAL A 17 -10.44 -14.13 0.75
N VAL A 18 -10.74 -13.49 -0.40
CA VAL A 18 -9.84 -13.45 -1.56
C VAL A 18 -8.52 -12.75 -1.19
N LEU A 19 -8.57 -11.61 -0.49
CA LEU A 19 -7.38 -10.92 0.00
C LEU A 19 -6.54 -11.81 0.91
N ILE A 20 -7.13 -12.47 1.94
CA ILE A 20 -6.39 -13.39 2.83
C ILE A 20 -5.60 -14.44 2.04
N ILE A 21 -6.19 -15.04 1.00
CA ILE A 21 -5.54 -16.05 0.16
C ILE A 21 -4.37 -15.44 -0.64
N VAL A 22 -4.59 -14.27 -1.27
CA VAL A 22 -3.57 -13.57 -2.07
C VAL A 22 -2.43 -13.05 -1.18
N ASP A 23 -2.77 -12.36 -0.10
CA ASP A 23 -1.86 -11.74 0.86
C ASP A 23 -0.97 -12.78 1.54
N PHE A 24 -1.55 -13.87 2.05
CA PHE A 24 -0.78 -14.95 2.67
C PHE A 24 0.17 -15.58 1.67
N SER A 25 -0.30 -15.91 0.46
CA SER A 25 0.53 -16.49 -0.60
C SER A 25 1.68 -15.58 -1.00
N PHE A 26 1.41 -14.29 -1.19
CA PHE A 26 2.39 -13.29 -1.63
C PHE A 26 3.40 -12.95 -0.52
N LEU A 27 2.93 -12.80 0.72
CA LEU A 27 3.77 -12.57 1.89
C LEU A 27 4.70 -13.77 2.15
N VAL A 28 4.19 -15.01 2.08
CA VAL A 28 5.01 -16.22 2.19
C VAL A 28 6.05 -16.28 1.08
N PHE A 29 5.67 -16.01 -0.18
CA PHE A 29 6.60 -15.96 -1.32
C PHE A 29 7.71 -14.92 -1.12
N LEU A 30 7.36 -13.67 -0.77
CA LEU A 30 8.34 -12.61 -0.53
C LEU A 30 9.24 -12.92 0.68
N ALA A 31 8.67 -13.43 1.76
CA ALA A 31 9.41 -13.85 2.95
C ALA A 31 10.43 -14.95 2.62
N GLN A 32 10.05 -15.95 1.82
CA GLN A 32 10.95 -17.02 1.36
C GLN A 32 12.06 -16.48 0.45
N ARG A 33 11.72 -15.65 -0.55
CA ARG A 33 12.64 -15.19 -1.60
C ARG A 33 13.58 -14.04 -1.20
N ILE A 34 13.26 -13.28 -0.14
CA ILE A 34 14.06 -12.13 0.31
C ILE A 34 14.80 -12.47 1.61
N HIS A 35 16.08 -12.83 1.48
CA HIS A 35 16.96 -13.00 2.64
C HIS A 35 17.18 -11.67 3.41
N PRO A 36 17.36 -11.69 4.75
CA PRO A 36 17.53 -10.47 5.55
C PRO A 36 18.64 -9.54 5.05
N ALA A 37 19.81 -10.08 4.65
CA ALA A 37 20.91 -9.29 4.10
C ALA A 37 20.56 -8.59 2.77
N ARG A 38 19.64 -9.15 1.96
CA ARG A 38 19.09 -8.46 0.78
C ARG A 38 18.11 -7.36 1.20
N PHE A 39 17.28 -7.60 2.20
CA PHE A 39 16.32 -6.61 2.73
C PHE A 39 16.99 -5.39 3.37
N GLN A 40 18.10 -5.57 4.08
CA GLN A 40 18.92 -4.47 4.62
C GLN A 40 19.30 -3.45 3.54
N GLN A 41 19.57 -3.91 2.32
CA GLN A 41 19.96 -3.07 1.18
C GLN A 41 18.77 -2.40 0.46
N LEU A 42 17.54 -2.50 0.97
CA LEU A 42 16.33 -1.97 0.33
C LEU A 42 15.83 -0.63 0.90
N ARG A 43 16.45 -0.02 1.92
CA ARG A 43 15.96 1.23 2.58
C ARG A 43 15.42 2.28 1.59
N TRP A 44 16.28 2.75 0.68
CA TRP A 44 15.91 3.81 -0.26
C TRP A 44 15.05 3.32 -1.44
N PRO A 45 15.32 2.13 -2.05
CA PRO A 45 14.37 1.52 -2.99
C PRO A 45 12.95 1.33 -2.42
N LEU A 46 12.80 1.01 -1.13
CA LEU A 46 11.51 0.91 -0.44
C LEU A 46 10.84 2.26 -0.27
N ALA A 47 11.58 3.27 0.21
CA ALA A 47 11.04 4.63 0.34
C ALA A 47 10.57 5.18 -1.03
N ALA A 48 11.39 5.05 -2.07
CA ALA A 48 11.05 5.48 -3.42
C ALA A 48 9.87 4.67 -4.01
N SER A 49 9.89 3.35 -3.86
CA SER A 49 8.80 2.49 -4.34
C SER A 49 7.48 2.77 -3.63
N ALA A 50 7.49 2.96 -2.31
CA ALA A 50 6.27 3.27 -1.57
C ALA A 50 5.73 4.63 -1.98
N THR A 51 6.59 5.65 -2.15
CA THR A 51 6.16 6.95 -2.70
C THR A 51 5.46 6.78 -4.05
N ILE A 52 6.07 6.05 -5.00
CA ILE A 52 5.48 5.84 -6.34
C ILE A 52 4.15 5.09 -6.25
N VAL A 53 4.13 3.93 -5.60
CA VAL A 53 2.93 3.07 -5.51
C VAL A 53 1.78 3.80 -4.79
N TRP A 54 2.04 4.42 -3.64
CA TRP A 54 1.00 5.11 -2.88
C TRP A 54 0.56 6.42 -3.53
N SER A 55 1.43 7.19 -4.20
CA SER A 55 0.98 8.34 -4.99
C SER A 55 0.07 7.94 -6.15
N VAL A 56 0.34 6.81 -6.83
CA VAL A 56 -0.54 6.27 -7.88
C VAL A 56 -1.88 5.81 -7.30
N LEU A 57 -1.88 5.07 -6.18
CA LEU A 57 -3.12 4.62 -5.51
C LEU A 57 -3.96 5.81 -5.01
N TRP A 58 -3.36 6.80 -4.35
CA TRP A 58 -4.06 7.99 -3.87
C TRP A 58 -4.57 8.89 -5.00
N MET A 59 -3.81 9.01 -6.09
CA MET A 59 -4.29 9.71 -7.29
C MET A 59 -5.49 8.98 -7.92
N GLY A 60 -5.42 7.65 -8.06
CA GLY A 60 -6.56 6.83 -8.52
C GLY A 60 -7.79 6.99 -7.63
N ALA A 61 -7.63 6.89 -6.30
CA ALA A 61 -8.70 7.07 -5.33
C ALA A 61 -9.35 8.47 -5.44
N LEU A 62 -8.56 9.54 -5.37
CA LEU A 62 -9.07 10.90 -5.28
C LEU A 62 -9.54 11.49 -6.63
N TRP A 63 -9.11 10.93 -7.77
CA TRP A 63 -9.50 11.40 -9.11
C TRP A 63 -10.52 10.47 -9.79
N ALA A 64 -10.29 9.15 -9.85
CA ALA A 64 -11.21 8.24 -10.54
C ALA A 64 -12.46 7.93 -9.70
N TYR A 65 -12.28 7.67 -8.39
CA TYR A 65 -13.39 7.43 -7.45
C TYR A 65 -13.91 8.71 -6.78
N TRP A 66 -13.51 9.87 -7.32
CA TRP A 66 -13.83 11.21 -6.84
C TRP A 66 -15.32 11.38 -6.47
N ASN A 67 -16.22 11.05 -7.41
CA ASN A 67 -17.67 11.20 -7.27
C ASN A 67 -18.35 9.96 -6.65
N VAL A 68 -17.63 8.86 -6.47
CA VAL A 68 -18.17 7.59 -5.96
C VAL A 68 -18.17 7.57 -4.43
N TRP A 69 -17.09 8.04 -3.82
CA TRP A 69 -16.97 8.11 -2.36
C TRP A 69 -16.09 9.26 -1.85
N SER A 70 -15.05 9.66 -2.57
CA SER A 70 -14.01 10.53 -2.00
C SER A 70 -14.50 11.94 -1.63
N SER A 71 -15.47 12.50 -2.37
CA SER A 71 -16.12 13.79 -2.04
C SER A 71 -16.92 13.81 -0.74
N TYR A 72 -17.31 12.64 -0.22
CA TYR A 72 -18.03 12.51 1.06
C TYR A 72 -17.08 12.44 2.27
N VAL A 73 -15.77 12.34 2.03
CA VAL A 73 -14.73 12.13 3.04
C VAL A 73 -13.71 13.27 3.06
N PHE A 74 -13.33 13.78 1.89
CA PHE A 74 -12.27 14.78 1.73
C PHE A 74 -12.79 16.12 1.17
N PRO A 75 -12.22 17.26 1.59
CA PRO A 75 -12.54 18.56 0.99
C PRO A 75 -12.09 18.62 -0.47
N SER A 76 -12.73 19.50 -1.26
CA SER A 76 -12.52 19.61 -2.72
C SER A 76 -11.06 19.82 -3.15
N TRP A 77 -10.25 20.52 -2.33
CA TRP A 77 -8.83 20.75 -2.60
C TRP A 77 -7.95 19.51 -2.44
N ALA A 78 -8.39 18.45 -1.75
CA ALA A 78 -7.55 17.28 -1.43
C ALA A 78 -7.03 16.53 -2.66
N ARG A 79 -7.74 16.61 -3.80
CA ARG A 79 -7.33 16.01 -5.08
C ARG A 79 -5.96 16.48 -5.55
N TRP A 80 -5.63 17.75 -5.28
CA TRP A 80 -4.37 18.37 -5.64
C TRP A 80 -3.22 17.94 -4.72
N LEU A 81 -3.52 17.43 -3.53
CA LEU A 81 -2.51 16.83 -2.64
C LEU A 81 -2.26 15.35 -2.93
N ALA A 82 -3.12 14.68 -3.70
CA ALA A 82 -3.00 13.25 -4.03
C ALA A 82 -1.59 12.79 -4.46
N PRO A 83 -0.86 13.46 -5.38
CA PRO A 83 0.49 13.05 -5.75
C PRO A 83 1.53 13.22 -4.62
N PHE A 84 1.29 14.12 -3.66
CA PHE A 84 2.16 14.35 -2.51
C PHE A 84 1.90 13.38 -1.36
N LEU A 85 0.71 12.78 -1.26
CA LEU A 85 0.37 11.85 -0.17
C LEU A 85 1.34 10.66 -0.10
N GLY A 86 1.78 10.11 -1.24
CA GLY A 86 2.76 9.02 -1.28
C GLY A 86 4.10 9.35 -0.63
N PHE A 87 4.53 10.61 -0.56
CA PHE A 87 5.76 10.99 0.13
C PHE A 87 5.75 10.60 1.62
N PHE A 88 4.59 10.74 2.29
CA PHE A 88 4.42 10.27 3.66
C PHE A 88 4.52 8.74 3.75
N PHE A 89 3.99 8.01 2.76
CA PHE A 89 4.15 6.55 2.69
C PHE A 89 5.61 6.13 2.41
N GLY A 90 6.40 6.95 1.71
CA GLY A 90 7.85 6.79 1.60
C GLY A 90 8.58 6.92 2.94
N ILE A 91 8.16 7.87 3.79
CA ILE A 91 8.65 8.03 5.17
C ILE A 91 8.22 6.82 6.02
N PHE A 92 6.95 6.40 5.96
CA PHE A 92 6.49 5.18 6.65
C PHE A 92 7.26 3.94 6.19
N ALA A 93 7.56 3.79 4.90
CA ALA A 93 8.37 2.68 4.38
C ALA A 93 9.79 2.67 4.97
N ALA A 94 10.44 3.83 5.09
CA ALA A 94 11.76 3.93 5.73
C ALA A 94 11.69 3.54 7.22
N THR A 95 10.63 3.95 7.93
CA THR A 95 10.38 3.57 9.34
C THR A 95 10.06 2.09 9.49
N PHE A 96 9.23 1.51 8.62
CA PHE A 96 8.88 0.09 8.64
C PHE A 96 10.06 -0.79 8.25
N TRP A 97 10.92 -0.37 7.33
CA TRP A 97 12.19 -1.05 7.03
C TRP A 97 13.09 -1.12 8.27
N TRP A 98 13.20 -0.02 9.02
CA TRP A 98 14.00 0.05 10.26
C TRP A 98 13.40 -0.79 11.40
N LEU A 99 12.08 -0.78 11.57
CA LEU A 99 11.37 -1.64 12.52
C LEU A 99 11.47 -3.13 12.16
N ALA A 100 11.26 -3.49 10.90
CA ALA A 100 11.28 -4.87 10.41
C ALA A 100 12.67 -5.52 10.53
N LEU A 101 13.75 -4.73 10.64
CA LEU A 101 15.11 -5.20 10.93
C LEU A 101 15.41 -5.37 12.43
N ARG A 102 14.54 -4.88 13.31
CA ARG A 102 14.70 -4.91 14.78
C ARG A 102 13.73 -5.87 15.48
N LEU A 103 12.57 -6.11 14.86
CA LEU A 103 11.58 -7.08 15.32
C LEU A 103 11.98 -8.52 14.95
N PRO A 104 11.57 -9.53 15.74
CA PRO A 104 11.84 -10.93 15.43
C PRO A 104 11.14 -11.40 14.15
N GLY A 105 11.67 -12.47 13.55
CA GLY A 105 11.10 -13.10 12.34
C GLY A 105 11.87 -12.77 11.05
N ARG A 106 11.15 -12.69 9.93
CA ARG A 106 11.73 -12.40 8.60
C ARG A 106 11.34 -10.97 8.20
N PRO A 107 12.29 -10.02 8.01
CA PRO A 107 11.97 -8.61 7.75
C PRO A 107 11.01 -8.37 6.57
N ALA A 108 11.10 -9.22 5.52
CA ALA A 108 10.21 -9.18 4.36
C ALA A 108 8.76 -9.61 4.64
N ALA A 109 8.50 -10.36 5.72
CA ALA A 109 7.16 -10.65 6.23
C ALA A 109 6.70 -9.57 7.23
N THR A 110 7.60 -9.10 8.09
CA THR A 110 7.29 -8.08 9.10
C THR A 110 6.94 -6.73 8.46
N PHE A 111 7.59 -6.36 7.35
CA PHE A 111 7.37 -5.07 6.69
C PHE A 111 5.92 -4.84 6.22
N PRO A 112 5.26 -5.75 5.46
CA PRO A 112 3.84 -5.59 5.12
C PRO A 112 2.91 -5.60 6.34
N LEU A 113 3.24 -6.38 7.37
CA LEU A 113 2.44 -6.46 8.60
C LEU A 113 2.51 -5.18 9.46
N LEU A 114 3.62 -4.44 9.43
CA LEU A 114 3.67 -3.08 10.01
C LEU A 114 2.73 -2.12 9.28
N GLY A 115 2.52 -2.34 7.98
CA GLY A 115 1.53 -1.64 7.18
C GLY A 115 0.08 -1.85 7.63
N VAL A 116 -0.25 -3.03 8.16
CA VAL A 116 -1.55 -3.34 8.77
C VAL A 116 -1.77 -2.52 10.05
N LEU A 117 -0.73 -2.34 10.86
CA LEU A 117 -0.81 -1.54 12.09
C LEU A 117 -1.06 -0.05 11.82
N LEU A 118 -0.71 0.44 10.62
CA LEU A 118 -1.05 1.79 10.15
C LEU A 118 -2.43 1.86 9.48
N SER A 119 -2.84 0.80 8.77
CA SER A 119 -4.13 0.78 8.05
C SER A 119 -5.33 0.67 9.00
N LEU A 120 -5.21 -0.12 10.07
CA LEU A 120 -6.28 -0.35 11.05
C LEU A 120 -6.78 0.95 11.74
N PRO A 121 -5.92 1.84 12.30
CA PRO A 121 -6.38 3.10 12.86
C PRO A 121 -6.91 4.06 11.79
N ALA A 122 -6.31 4.11 10.59
CA ALA A 122 -6.78 4.97 9.51
C ALA A 122 -8.22 4.61 9.06
N HIS A 123 -8.50 3.32 8.85
CA HIS A 123 -9.86 2.84 8.55
C HIS A 123 -10.81 3.03 9.74
N SER A 124 -10.34 2.85 10.97
CA SER A 124 -11.16 3.09 12.16
C SER A 124 -11.57 4.56 12.27
N ILE A 125 -10.66 5.51 12.02
CA ILE A 125 -10.96 6.94 11.97
C ILE A 125 -11.98 7.24 10.86
N ALA A 126 -11.85 6.64 9.67
CA ALA A 126 -12.84 6.82 8.60
C ALA A 126 -14.23 6.25 8.97
N ILE A 127 -14.29 5.00 9.44
CA ILE A 127 -15.54 4.27 9.70
C ILE A 127 -16.29 4.83 10.93
N TYR A 128 -15.58 5.10 12.02
CA TYR A 128 -16.18 5.53 13.29
C TYR A 128 -16.15 7.04 13.49
N GLY A 129 -15.03 7.71 13.17
CA GLY A 129 -14.87 9.16 13.37
C GLY A 129 -15.48 10.01 12.25
N LEU A 130 -15.20 9.68 10.99
CA LEU A 130 -15.74 10.41 9.83
C LEU A 130 -17.11 9.88 9.38
N GLY A 131 -17.53 8.70 9.85
CA GLY A 131 -18.87 8.13 9.60
C GLY A 131 -19.12 7.74 8.14
N VAL A 132 -18.08 7.31 7.39
CA VAL A 132 -18.16 7.17 5.93
C VAL A 132 -19.29 6.25 5.44
N LEU A 133 -19.65 5.21 6.20
CA LEU A 133 -20.73 4.27 5.82
C LEU A 133 -22.14 4.88 5.86
N ALA A 134 -22.33 6.00 6.57
CA ALA A 134 -23.58 6.76 6.52
C ALA A 134 -23.58 7.78 5.37
N LYS A 135 -22.42 8.39 5.08
CA LYS A 135 -22.27 9.48 4.10
C LYS A 135 -22.18 8.99 2.65
N VAL A 136 -21.49 7.87 2.40
CA VAL A 136 -21.20 7.35 1.06
C VAL A 136 -22.36 6.44 0.59
N PRO A 137 -23.12 6.79 -0.46
CA PRO A 137 -24.34 6.05 -0.83
C PRO A 137 -24.13 4.57 -1.17
N ILE A 138 -23.01 4.23 -1.83
CA ILE A 138 -22.64 2.86 -2.19
C ILE A 138 -22.28 1.97 -0.98
N LEU A 139 -22.04 2.57 0.20
CA LEU A 139 -21.69 1.87 1.45
C LEU A 139 -22.81 1.86 2.50
N GLN A 140 -23.97 2.46 2.20
CA GLN A 140 -25.10 2.52 3.14
C GLN A 140 -25.71 1.13 3.38
N GLY A 141 -25.76 0.73 4.65
CA GLY A 141 -26.23 -0.59 5.09
C GLY A 141 -25.12 -1.63 5.26
N VAL A 142 -23.88 -1.32 4.90
CA VAL A 142 -22.74 -2.24 5.10
C VAL A 142 -22.29 -2.22 6.56
N SER A 143 -21.97 -3.40 7.11
CA SER A 143 -21.43 -3.54 8.47
C SER A 143 -20.02 -2.94 8.59
N ARG A 144 -19.74 -2.33 9.75
CA ARG A 144 -18.43 -1.75 10.07
C ARG A 144 -17.32 -2.80 10.06
N ALA A 145 -17.62 -4.03 10.52
CA ALA A 145 -16.66 -5.11 10.60
C ALA A 145 -16.17 -5.57 9.21
N SER A 146 -17.07 -5.79 8.24
CA SER A 146 -16.67 -6.28 6.92
C SER A 146 -15.79 -5.28 6.18
N VAL A 147 -16.09 -3.97 6.25
CA VAL A 147 -15.27 -2.92 5.62
C VAL A 147 -13.93 -2.76 6.34
N LEU A 148 -13.92 -2.80 7.68
CA LEU A 148 -12.68 -2.67 8.45
C LEU A 148 -11.73 -3.83 8.17
N VAL A 149 -12.21 -5.08 8.15
CA VAL A 149 -11.38 -6.26 7.83
C VAL A 149 -10.86 -6.18 6.40
N PHE A 150 -11.71 -5.91 5.42
CA PHE A 150 -11.31 -5.75 4.02
C PHE A 150 -10.20 -4.69 3.83
N GLY A 151 -10.43 -3.44 4.24
CA GLY A 151 -9.47 -2.35 4.03
C GLY A 151 -8.18 -2.51 4.84
N THR A 152 -8.25 -3.22 5.98
CA THR A 152 -7.07 -3.57 6.78
C THR A 152 -6.19 -4.59 6.05
N LEU A 153 -6.78 -5.64 5.47
CA LEU A 153 -6.10 -6.67 4.69
C LEU A 153 -5.50 -6.11 3.40
N GLU A 154 -6.27 -5.30 2.65
CA GLU A 154 -5.87 -4.71 1.37
C GLU A 154 -4.52 -3.98 1.42
N HIS A 155 -4.15 -3.44 2.59
CA HIS A 155 -2.85 -2.81 2.79
C HIS A 155 -1.67 -3.81 2.76
N ILE A 156 -1.85 -5.08 3.17
CA ILE A 156 -0.81 -6.12 3.04
C ILE A 156 -0.41 -6.22 1.56
N LEU A 157 -1.39 -6.33 0.65
CA LEU A 157 -1.17 -6.36 -0.79
C LEU A 157 -0.39 -5.13 -1.28
N TYR A 158 -0.80 -3.92 -0.90
CA TYR A 158 -0.12 -2.69 -1.31
C TYR A 158 1.33 -2.57 -0.78
N TRP A 159 1.60 -3.07 0.44
CA TRP A 159 2.97 -3.11 0.98
C TRP A 159 3.82 -4.25 0.40
N CYS A 160 3.22 -5.39 0.04
CA CYS A 160 3.88 -6.46 -0.73
C CYS A 160 4.22 -6.02 -2.16
N ILE A 161 3.34 -5.26 -2.83
CA ILE A 161 3.61 -4.60 -4.12
C ILE A 161 4.76 -3.61 -3.99
N SER A 162 4.75 -2.76 -2.94
CA SER A 162 5.83 -1.80 -2.66
C SER A 162 7.18 -2.50 -2.40
N LEU A 163 7.19 -3.62 -1.67
CA LEU A 163 8.40 -4.43 -1.46
C LEU A 163 8.88 -5.08 -2.77
N SER A 164 7.96 -5.47 -3.66
CA SER A 164 8.28 -6.06 -4.95
C SER A 164 8.87 -5.04 -5.94
N PHE A 165 8.28 -3.84 -6.05
CA PHE A 165 8.84 -2.76 -6.86
C PHE A 165 10.20 -2.27 -6.31
N ALA A 166 10.41 -2.26 -5.00
CA ALA A 166 11.72 -1.95 -4.41
C ALA A 166 12.83 -2.92 -4.86
N LEU A 167 12.52 -4.21 -5.06
CA LEU A 167 13.47 -5.16 -5.65
C LEU A 167 13.79 -4.82 -7.12
N LEU A 168 12.79 -4.41 -7.90
CA LEU A 168 12.96 -4.01 -9.30
C LEU A 168 13.80 -2.73 -9.42
N LEU A 169 13.49 -1.69 -8.64
CA LEU A 169 14.26 -0.44 -8.61
C LEU A 169 15.72 -0.70 -8.22
N ARG A 170 15.98 -1.55 -7.21
CA ARG A 170 17.36 -1.95 -6.83
C ARG A 170 18.07 -2.75 -7.93
N ARG A 171 17.36 -3.52 -8.76
CA ARG A 171 17.95 -4.22 -9.91
C ARG A 171 18.33 -3.24 -11.01
N ILE A 172 17.42 -2.36 -11.39
CA ILE A 172 17.64 -1.34 -12.45
C ILE A 172 18.80 -0.42 -12.08
N GLY A 173 18.81 0.13 -10.86
CA GLY A 173 19.87 1.03 -10.40
C GLY A 173 21.26 0.38 -10.32
N ARG A 174 21.33 -0.94 -10.12
CA ARG A 174 22.60 -1.69 -10.21
C ARG A 174 23.11 -1.78 -11.64
N THR A 175 22.28 -2.23 -12.58
CA THR A 175 22.67 -2.39 -13.99
C THR A 175 23.08 -1.07 -14.62
N ALA A 176 22.40 0.05 -14.29
CA ALA A 176 22.80 1.38 -14.75
C ALA A 176 24.19 1.81 -14.21
N ALA A 177 24.50 1.50 -12.95
CA ALA A 177 25.80 1.78 -12.35
C ALA A 177 26.92 0.88 -12.91
N GLU A 178 26.61 -0.40 -13.17
CA GLU A 178 27.51 -1.38 -13.79
C GLU A 178 27.90 -0.90 -15.21
N GLN A 179 26.93 -0.52 -16.05
CA GLN A 179 27.15 0.05 -17.40
C GLN A 179 27.95 1.36 -17.39
N SER A 180 27.65 2.25 -16.43
CA SER A 180 28.35 3.54 -16.31
C SER A 180 29.84 3.35 -15.98
N ALA A 181 30.16 2.38 -15.11
CA ALA A 181 31.53 2.05 -14.76
C ALA A 181 32.33 1.43 -15.93
N GLU A 182 31.68 0.68 -16.82
CA GLU A 182 32.28 0.15 -18.04
C GLU A 182 32.58 1.27 -19.05
N SER A 183 31.64 2.19 -19.28
CA SER A 183 31.85 3.35 -20.16
C SER A 183 33.01 4.25 -19.69
N SER A 184 33.16 4.46 -18.38
CA SER A 184 34.29 5.24 -17.82
C SER A 184 35.63 4.49 -17.80
N ARG A 185 35.67 3.20 -18.16
CA ARG A 185 36.91 2.44 -18.41
C ARG A 185 37.29 2.42 -19.88
N ALA A 186 36.32 2.36 -20.79
CA ALA A 186 36.55 2.40 -22.24
C ALA A 186 37.01 3.77 -22.77
N GLN A 187 37.03 4.81 -21.91
CA GLN A 187 37.49 6.17 -22.19
C GLN A 187 38.86 6.48 -21.57
N LYS A 188 39.64 5.45 -21.19
CA LYS A 188 40.97 5.56 -20.58
C LYS A 188 41.99 4.65 -21.26
#